data_AF-A0A1X2HRD5-F1
#
_entry.id   AF-A0A1X2HRD5-F1
#
_cell.length_a   1.000
_cell.length_b   1.000
_cell.length_c   1.000
_cell.angle_alpha   90.00
_cell.angle_beta   90.00
_cell.angle_gamma   90.00
#
_symmetry.space_group_name_H-M   'P 1'
#
loop_
_entity.id
_entity.type
_entity.pdbx_description
1 polymer ?
#
loop_
_entity_poly.entity_id
_entity_poly.type
_entity_poly.pdbx_seq_one_letter_code
_entity_poly.pdbx_strand_id
1 'polypeptide(L)'
;MMSQARFAILIVDSAMSLYRTDYAGRGELAARQTHLAQFLRQLQRLADEYGVAVVITNQVVAQVDGGMSMFNPDPKKPAGGNIIAHASCTR
;
A
#
# COMPACT_ATOMS: atom_id res chain seq x y z
N MET A 1 4.62 22.02 17.92
CA MET A 1 4.08 23.14 17.13
C MET A 1 3.00 22.56 16.23
N MET A 2 1.72 22.76 16.56
CA MET A 2 0.63 22.35 15.65
C MET A 2 0.66 23.28 14.43
N SER A 3 0.56 22.73 13.22
CA SER A 3 0.50 23.54 12.00
C SER A 3 -0.73 24.44 12.04
N GLN A 4 -0.53 25.76 11.87
CA GLN A 4 -1.62 26.74 11.76
C GLN A 4 -2.43 26.61 10.45
N ALA A 5 -2.02 25.75 9.53
CA ALA A 5 -2.68 25.53 8.24
C ALA A 5 -3.66 24.35 8.30
N ARG A 6 -4.86 24.55 7.75
CA ARG A 6 -5.84 23.48 7.54
C ARG A 6 -5.54 22.77 6.22
N PHE A 7 -5.24 21.48 6.30
CA PHE A 7 -5.08 20.62 5.13
C PHE A 7 -6.37 19.83 4.87
N ALA A 8 -6.62 19.48 3.61
CA ALA A 8 -7.80 18.71 3.21
C ALA A 8 -7.45 17.31 2.69
N ILE A 9 -6.24 17.13 2.16
CA ILE A 9 -5.80 15.88 1.53
C ILE A 9 -4.32 15.61 1.81
N LEU A 10 -3.99 14.34 2.03
CA LEU A 10 -2.64 13.79 2.08
C LEU A 10 -2.48 12.79 0.92
N ILE A 11 -1.46 12.99 0.09
CA ILE A 11 -1.16 12.13 -1.06
C ILE A 11 0.16 11.39 -0.80
N VAL A 12 0.15 10.07 -0.96
CA VAL A 12 1.35 9.24 -0.97
C VAL A 12 1.50 8.59 -2.34
N ASP A 13 2.47 9.06 -3.12
CA ASP A 13 2.82 8.50 -4.43
C ASP A 13 4.25 7.95 -4.41
N SER A 14 4.50 6.65 -4.26
CA SER A 14 3.53 5.55 -4.04
C SER A 14 3.75 4.84 -2.71
N ALA A 15 2.71 4.13 -2.24
CA ALA A 15 2.80 3.37 -1.00
C ALA A 15 3.76 2.16 -1.05
N MET A 16 4.10 1.66 -2.25
CA MET A 16 4.86 0.41 -2.42
C MET A 16 6.24 0.57 -3.08
N SER A 17 6.60 1.76 -3.57
CA SER A 17 7.85 1.95 -4.34
C SER A 17 9.09 1.52 -3.55
N LEU A 18 9.30 2.10 -2.36
CA LEU A 18 10.48 1.81 -1.51
C LEU A 18 10.45 0.40 -0.91
N TYR A 19 9.28 -0.11 -0.53
CA TYR A 19 9.14 -1.46 0.02
C TYR A 19 9.57 -2.58 -0.95
N ARG A 20 9.69 -2.30 -2.25
CA ARG A 20 10.15 -3.28 -3.24
C ARG A 20 11.68 -3.40 -3.30
N THR A 21 12.40 -2.33 -2.96
CA THR A 21 13.86 -2.29 -2.99
C THR A 21 14.45 -2.58 -1.61
N ASP A 22 13.78 -2.11 -0.56
CA ASP A 22 14.32 -2.14 0.80
C ASP A 22 14.11 -3.51 1.48
N TYR A 23 13.17 -4.31 0.95
CA TYR A 23 12.88 -5.66 1.42
C TYR A 23 12.88 -6.62 0.23
N ALA A 24 14.00 -7.31 0.05
CA ALA A 24 14.27 -8.16 -1.10
C ALA A 24 14.07 -9.65 -0.78
N GLY A 25 13.46 -10.37 -1.72
CA GLY A 25 13.26 -11.81 -1.62
C GLY A 25 12.19 -12.23 -0.61
N ARG A 26 12.04 -13.56 -0.44
CA ARG A 26 11.00 -14.14 0.42
C ARG A 26 11.32 -14.04 1.91
N GLY A 27 12.60 -14.02 2.30
CA GLY A 27 13.03 -13.96 3.70
C GLY A 27 12.59 -12.69 4.42
N GLU A 28 12.49 -11.58 3.68
CA GLU A 28 12.14 -10.26 4.25
C GLU A 28 10.65 -9.92 4.11
N LEU A 29 9.84 -10.83 3.54
CA LEU A 29 8.42 -10.61 3.28
C LEU A 29 7.66 -10.27 4.58
N ALA A 30 7.92 -10.99 5.67
CA ALA A 30 7.24 -10.76 6.94
C ALA A 30 7.58 -9.39 7.54
N ALA A 31 8.86 -8.99 7.49
CA ALA A 31 9.31 -7.68 7.95
C ALA A 31 8.66 -6.56 7.11
N ARG A 32 8.65 -6.72 5.77
CA ARG A 32 7.97 -5.81 4.85
C ARG A 32 6.49 -5.65 5.17
N GLN A 33 5.76 -6.75 5.33
CA GLN A 33 4.32 -6.70 5.60
C GLN A 33 4.02 -6.07 6.98
N THR A 34 4.86 -6.32 7.99
CA THR A 34 4.71 -5.72 9.33
C THR A 34 4.90 -4.20 9.26
N HIS A 35 5.97 -3.73 8.61
CA HIS A 35 6.24 -2.30 8.50
C HIS A 35 5.18 -1.59 7.63
N LEU A 36 4.75 -2.21 6.52
CA LEU A 36 3.65 -1.71 5.70
C LEU A 36 2.35 -1.55 6.51
N ALA A 37 2.03 -2.52 7.37
CA ALA A 37 0.84 -2.43 8.23
C ALA A 37 0.93 -1.27 9.23
N GLN A 38 2.12 -1.02 9.79
CA GLN A 38 2.35 0.13 10.68
C GLN A 38 2.20 1.45 9.93
N PHE A 39 2.76 1.56 8.73
CA PHE A 39 2.63 2.72 7.86
C PHE A 39 1.16 3.03 7.55
N LEU A 40 0.38 2.04 7.10
CA LEU A 40 -1.04 2.24 6.77
C LEU A 40 -1.87 2.59 8.01
N ARG A 41 -1.54 2.03 9.18
CA ARG A 41 -2.18 2.40 10.46
C ARG A 41 -1.90 3.86 10.82
N GLN A 42 -0.71 4.38 10.54
CA GLN A 42 -0.39 5.79 10.77
C GLN A 42 -1.18 6.70 9.82
N LEU A 43 -1.31 6.32 8.55
CA LEU A 43 -2.16 7.06 7.61
C LEU A 43 -3.63 7.13 8.06
N GLN A 44 -4.18 6.00 8.52
CA GLN A 44 -5.54 5.99 9.07
C GLN A 44 -5.68 6.92 10.28
N ARG A 45 -4.71 6.90 11.19
CA ARG A 45 -4.70 7.83 12.34
C ARG A 45 -4.68 9.28 11.92
N LEU A 46 -3.89 9.64 10.90
CA LEU A 46 -3.86 11.01 10.37
C LEU A 46 -5.20 11.41 9.77
N ALA A 47 -5.86 10.50 9.04
CA ALA A 47 -7.20 10.73 8.50
C ALA A 47 -8.22 10.98 9.63
N ASP A 48 -8.20 10.15 10.67
CA ASP A 48 -9.13 10.22 11.80
C ASP A 48 -8.90 11.46 12.69
N GLU A 49 -7.63 11.78 12.96
CA GLU A 49 -7.25 12.87 13.88
C GLU A 49 -7.45 14.25 13.25
N TYR A 50 -7.13 14.40 11.97
CA TYR A 50 -7.14 15.70 11.28
C TYR A 50 -8.29 15.86 10.28
N GLY A 51 -9.09 14.82 10.04
CA GLY A 51 -10.20 14.85 9.09
C GLY A 51 -9.76 15.06 7.63
N VAL A 52 -8.55 14.61 7.29
CA VAL A 52 -7.98 14.73 5.94
C VAL A 52 -8.27 13.50 5.10
N ALA A 53 -8.54 13.69 3.81
CA ALA A 53 -8.61 12.58 2.86
C ALA A 53 -7.20 12.02 2.62
N VAL A 54 -7.02 10.70 2.62
CA VAL A 54 -5.74 10.06 2.30
C VAL A 54 -5.87 9.34 0.97
N VAL A 55 -5.02 9.69 0.00
CA VAL A 55 -4.94 9.05 -1.30
C VAL A 55 -3.56 8.44 -1.48
N ILE A 56 -3.52 7.15 -1.80
CA ILE A 56 -2.26 6.44 -2.06
C ILE A 56 -2.28 5.87 -3.47
N THR A 57 -1.14 5.94 -4.17
CA THR A 57 -0.95 5.19 -5.41
C THR A 57 -0.24 3.87 -5.10
N ASN A 58 -0.46 2.87 -5.97
CA ASN A 58 0.15 1.55 -5.83
C ASN A 58 0.55 0.99 -7.19
N GLN A 59 1.67 0.27 -7.24
CA GLN A 59 2.09 -0.45 -8.43
C GLN A 59 1.37 -1.81 -8.56
N VAL A 60 1.41 -2.37 -9.76
CA VAL A 60 0.97 -3.74 -10.05
C VAL A 60 2.16 -4.67 -10.26
N VAL A 61 1.96 -5.96 -9.99
CA VAL A 61 2.92 -7.05 -10.24
C VAL A 61 2.26 -8.14 -11.07
N ALA A 62 3.07 -8.88 -11.84
CA ALA A 62 2.60 -10.04 -12.57
C ALA A 62 2.27 -11.20 -11.61
N GLN A 63 1.18 -11.89 -11.88
CA GLN A 63 0.82 -13.17 -11.28
C GLN A 63 1.37 -14.29 -12.15
N VAL A 64 2.41 -14.97 -11.65
CA VAL A 64 3.15 -16.02 -12.38
C VAL A 64 2.89 -17.44 -11.87
N ASP A 65 1.78 -17.67 -11.16
CA ASP A 65 1.40 -19.04 -10.77
C ASP A 65 0.99 -19.85 -12.00
N GLY A 66 1.86 -20.80 -12.37
CA GLY A 66 1.93 -21.47 -13.67
C GLY A 66 0.75 -22.35 -14.09
N GLY A 67 -0.39 -22.33 -13.39
CA GLY A 67 -1.61 -23.05 -13.76
C GLY A 67 -2.76 -22.16 -14.25
N MET A 68 -2.74 -20.86 -13.96
CA MET A 68 -3.89 -19.96 -14.19
C MET A 68 -3.62 -18.87 -15.24
N SER A 69 -2.37 -18.72 -15.71
CA SER A 69 -2.01 -17.71 -16.71
C SER A 69 -2.60 -17.97 -18.10
N MET A 70 -3.02 -19.21 -18.39
CA MET A 70 -3.62 -19.58 -19.68
C MET A 70 -5.05 -19.06 -19.88
N PHE A 71 -5.74 -18.68 -18.80
CA PHE A 71 -7.14 -18.25 -18.83
C PHE A 71 -7.38 -16.84 -18.27
N ASN A 72 -6.33 -16.13 -17.89
CA ASN A 72 -6.44 -14.77 -17.38
C ASN A 72 -5.83 -13.76 -18.38
N PRO A 73 -6.65 -13.00 -19.13
CA PRO A 73 -6.18 -12.05 -20.13
C PRO A 73 -5.42 -10.83 -19.56
N ASP A 74 -5.53 -10.55 -18.25
CA ASP A 74 -4.65 -9.60 -17.58
C ASP A 74 -4.09 -10.18 -16.26
N PRO A 75 -2.89 -10.78 -16.27
CA PRO A 75 -2.30 -11.39 -15.09
C PRO A 75 -1.69 -10.36 -14.12
N LYS A 76 -2.19 -9.13 -14.07
CA LYS A 76 -1.70 -8.10 -13.13
C LYS A 76 -2.52 -8.10 -11.85
N LYS A 77 -1.84 -7.99 -10.71
CA LYS A 77 -2.46 -7.77 -9.40
C LYS A 77 -1.78 -6.60 -8.67
N PRO A 78 -2.48 -5.84 -7.82
CA PRO A 78 -1.84 -4.79 -7.03
C PRO A 78 -0.78 -5.36 -6.07
N ALA A 79 0.30 -4.61 -5.84
CA ALA A 79 1.33 -4.94 -4.87
C ALA A 79 0.86 -4.72 -3.43
N GLY A 80 1.56 -5.27 -2.43
CA GLY A 80 1.26 -5.07 -0.99
C GLY A 80 0.36 -6.13 -0.34
N GLY A 81 -0.27 -7.01 -1.15
CA GLY A 81 -1.01 -8.19 -0.67
C GLY A 81 -2.21 -7.84 0.21
N ASN A 82 -2.58 -8.77 1.10
CA ASN A 82 -3.79 -8.62 1.92
C ASN A 82 -3.73 -7.43 2.88
N ILE A 83 -2.55 -6.98 3.29
CA ILE A 83 -2.40 -5.86 4.23
C ILE A 83 -2.96 -4.57 3.63
N ILE A 84 -2.48 -4.17 2.46
CA ILE A 84 -3.01 -2.98 1.78
C ILE A 84 -4.46 -3.20 1.36
N ALA A 85 -4.81 -4.42 0.95
CA ALA A 85 -6.16 -4.75 0.57
C ALA A 85 -7.15 -4.56 1.74
N HIS A 86 -6.86 -4.96 2.97
CA HIS A 86 -7.80 -4.75 4.07
C HIS A 86 -7.76 -3.33 4.64
N ALA A 87 -6.64 -2.62 4.51
CA ALA A 87 -6.51 -1.26 5.01
C ALA A 87 -7.15 -0.20 4.08
N SER A 88 -7.21 -0.42 2.77
CA SER A 88 -7.82 0.52 1.82
C SER A 88 -9.36 0.47 1.89
N CYS A 89 -10.00 1.61 2.13
CA CYS A 89 -11.47 1.72 2.15
C CYS A 89 -12.09 1.74 0.75
N THR A 90 -11.36 2.23 -0.26
CA THR A 90 -11.79 2.33 -1.67
C THR A 90 -10.59 2.09 -2.58
N ARG A 91 -10.80 1.41 -3.72
CA ARG A 91 -9.75 0.86 -4.57
C ARG A 91 -10.25 0.62 -5.98
#